data_AF-A0A3C0TM98-F1
#
_entry.id   AF-A0A3C0TM98-F1
#
_cell.length_a   1.000
_cell.length_b   1.000
_cell.length_c   1.000
_cell.angle_alpha   90.00
_cell.angle_beta   90.00
_cell.angle_gamma   90.00
#
_symmetry.space_group_name_H-M   'P 1'
#
loop_
_entity.id
_entity.type
_entity.pdbx_description
1 polymer ?
#
loop_
_entity_poly.entity_id
_entity_poly.type
_entity_poly.pdbx_seq_one_letter_code
_entity_poly.pdbx_strand_id
1 'polypeptide(L)'
;GVQWFWGEMGYLAGSAGMAYLTETTDNLGTRFQFLFRAALGRRGDQYDFSLGYVHYSNGKYFFGWDGPNYGENYITLQLGRLF
;
A
#
# COMPACT_ATOMS: atom_id res chain seq x y z
N GLY A 1 -3.94 -9.97 1.76
CA GLY A 1 -2.50 -9.65 1.95
C GLY A 1 -1.80 -10.84 2.56
N VAL A 2 -0.47 -10.84 2.56
CA VAL A 2 0.38 -11.83 3.23
C VAL A 2 1.11 -11.14 4.38
N GLN A 3 1.33 -11.86 5.47
CA GLN A 3 2.07 -11.38 6.62
C GLN A 3 3.00 -12.49 7.12
N TRP A 4 4.27 -12.13 7.31
CA TRP A 4 5.29 -13.00 7.85
C TRP A 4 5.78 -12.43 9.18
N PHE A 5 5.83 -13.26 10.21
CA PHE A 5 6.24 -12.89 11.55
C PHE A 5 7.66 -13.39 11.85
N TRP A 6 8.41 -12.62 12.62
CA TRP A 6 9.68 -13.07 13.22
C TRP A 6 9.80 -12.56 14.66
N GLY A 7 10.48 -13.35 15.48
CA GLY A 7 10.51 -13.14 16.92
C GLY A 7 9.10 -13.13 17.51
N GLU A 8 8.95 -12.52 18.68
CA GLU A 8 7.66 -12.50 19.39
C GLU A 8 6.72 -11.39 18.90
N MET A 9 7.26 -10.34 18.27
CA MET A 9 6.50 -9.12 17.99
C MET A 9 6.70 -8.56 16.57
N GLY A 10 7.70 -9.00 15.81
CA GLY A 10 8.03 -8.42 14.51
C GLY A 10 7.22 -9.00 13.36
N TYR A 11 6.86 -8.18 12.38
CA TYR A 11 6.26 -8.68 11.13
C TYR A 11 6.57 -7.83 9.89
N LEU A 12 6.51 -8.50 8.73
CA LEU A 12 6.60 -7.94 7.40
C LEU A 12 5.28 -8.29 6.71
N ALA A 13 4.61 -7.29 6.16
CA ALA A 13 3.33 -7.45 5.49
C ALA A 13 3.39 -6.94 4.06
N GLY A 14 2.73 -7.65 3.15
CA GLY A 14 2.56 -7.27 1.77
C GLY A 14 1.11 -7.40 1.33
N SER A 15 0.60 -6.47 0.53
CA SER A 15 -0.72 -6.59 -0.06
C SER A 15 -0.78 -5.92 -1.42
N ALA A 16 -1.50 -6.54 -2.35
CA ALA A 16 -1.93 -5.91 -3.58
C ALA A 16 -3.46 -5.75 -3.56
N GLY A 17 -3.98 -4.74 -4.25
CA GLY A 17 -5.41 -4.51 -4.37
C GLY A 17 -5.75 -3.48 -5.44
N MET A 18 -6.99 -3.00 -5.39
CA MET A 18 -7.49 -1.94 -6.26
C MET A 18 -8.02 -0.79 -5.41
N ALA A 19 -7.94 0.43 -5.94
CA ALA A 19 -8.46 1.64 -5.32
C ALA A 19 -9.20 2.50 -6.36
N TYR A 20 -10.15 3.28 -5.87
CA TYR A 20 -10.82 4.32 -6.64
C TYR A 20 -10.50 5.68 -6.05
N LEU A 21 -9.90 6.56 -6.84
CA LEU A 21 -9.58 7.91 -6.42
C LEU A 21 -10.78 8.83 -6.65
N THR A 22 -11.10 9.65 -5.66
CA THR A 22 -12.09 10.73 -5.80
C THR A 22 -11.62 11.78 -6.79
N GLU A 23 -10.32 12.07 -6.79
CA GLU A 23 -9.63 13.02 -7.68
C GLU A 23 -8.36 12.38 -8.23
N THR A 24 -8.04 12.68 -9.49
CA THR A 24 -6.83 12.17 -10.14
C THR A 24 -5.77 13.26 -10.18
N THR A 25 -4.51 12.86 -10.07
CA THR A 25 -3.38 13.76 -10.36
C THR A 25 -2.92 13.59 -11.80
N ASP A 26 -2.13 14.54 -12.28
CA ASP A 26 -1.46 14.46 -13.58
C ASP A 26 -0.51 13.24 -13.67
N ASN A 27 -0.11 12.67 -12.53
CA ASN A 27 0.75 11.49 -12.48
C ASN A 27 0.01 10.16 -12.71
N LEU A 28 -1.26 10.08 -12.31
CA LEU A 28 -2.04 8.84 -12.28
C LEU A 28 -3.05 8.72 -13.41
N GLY A 29 -3.57 9.84 -13.94
CA GLY A 29 -4.38 9.90 -15.18
C GLY A 29 -5.76 9.23 -15.17
N THR A 30 -6.04 8.34 -14.23
CA THR A 30 -7.32 7.62 -14.10
C THR A 30 -7.71 7.48 -12.64
N ARG A 31 -9.00 7.22 -12.40
CA ARG A 31 -9.51 7.02 -11.04
C ARG A 31 -9.30 5.61 -10.53
N PHE A 32 -9.39 4.60 -11.40
CA PHE A 32 -9.12 3.22 -11.01
C PHE A 32 -7.62 2.96 -10.98
N GLN A 33 -7.12 2.55 -9.81
CA GLN A 33 -5.71 2.30 -9.56
C GLN A 33 -5.51 0.90 -9.01
N PHE A 34 -4.38 0.29 -9.36
CA PHE A 34 -3.77 -0.80 -8.60
C PHE A 34 -2.99 -0.23 -7.43
N LEU A 35 -3.05 -0.95 -6.33
CA LEU A 35 -2.48 -0.62 -5.03
C LEU A 35 -1.48 -1.73 -4.70
N PHE A 36 -0.26 -1.36 -4.33
CA PHE A 36 0.71 -2.28 -3.72
C PHE A 36 1.21 -1.69 -2.41
N ARG A 37 1.20 -2.48 -1.35
CA ARG A 37 1.69 -2.09 -0.03
C ARG A 37 2.71 -3.08 0.45
N ALA A 38 3.81 -2.57 1.00
CA ALA A 38 4.74 -3.30 1.84
C ALA A 38 4.84 -2.60 3.19
N ALA A 39 4.97 -3.33 4.29
CA ALA A 39 5.10 -2.73 5.61
C ALA A 39 5.92 -3.57 6.57
N LEU A 40 6.72 -2.90 7.37
CA LEU A 40 7.44 -3.44 8.51
C LEU A 40 6.73 -3.00 9.79
N GLY A 41 6.45 -3.92 10.70
CA GLY A 41 5.72 -3.59 11.91
C GLY A 41 6.14 -4.38 13.14
N ARG A 42 5.62 -3.92 14.28
CA ARG A 42 5.74 -4.53 15.58
C ARG A 42 4.36 -4.60 16.23
N ARG A 43 3.93 -5.81 16.56
CA ARG A 43 2.69 -6.09 17.29
C ARG A 43 3.02 -6.52 18.72
N GLY A 44 2.57 -5.74 19.70
CA GLY A 44 2.58 -6.14 21.11
C GLY A 44 1.19 -6.60 21.56
N ASP A 45 0.97 -6.66 22.88
CA ASP A 45 -0.27 -7.20 23.46
C ASP A 45 -1.51 -6.32 23.20
N GLN A 46 -1.32 -5.00 23.21
CA GLN A 46 -2.42 -4.03 23.12
C GLN A 46 -2.33 -3.14 21.88
N TYR A 47 -1.17 -3.07 21.25
CA TYR A 47 -0.90 -2.10 20.19
C TYR A 47 -0.13 -2.74 19.03
N ASP A 48 -0.40 -2.24 17.84
CA ASP A 48 0.25 -2.60 16.59
C ASP A 48 0.78 -1.32 15.94
N PHE A 49 2.07 -1.28 15.65
CA PHE A 49 2.73 -0.16 14.98
C PHE A 49 3.35 -0.66 13.67
N SER A 50 3.16 0.07 12.58
CA SER A 50 3.92 -0.20 11.35
C SER A 50 4.32 1.02 10.55
N LEU A 51 5.47 0.89 9.91
CA LEU A 51 5.96 1.75 8.84
C LEU A 51 5.69 1.04 7.51
N GLY A 52 4.91 1.67 6.64
CA GLY A 52 4.53 1.12 5.35
C GLY A 52 4.96 2.00 4.19
N TYR A 53 5.09 1.38 3.03
CA TYR A 53 5.19 2.01 1.73
C TYR A 53 4.01 1.55 0.89
N VAL A 54 3.34 2.49 0.24
CA VAL A 54 2.20 2.24 -0.65
C VAL A 54 2.49 2.86 -2.01
N HIS A 55 2.29 2.08 -3.07
CA HIS A 55 2.39 2.50 -4.45
C HIS A 55 1.02 2.40 -5.14
N TYR A 56 0.63 3.45 -5.85
CA TYR A 56 -0.52 3.46 -6.75
C TYR A 56 -0.05 3.55 -8.20
N SER A 57 -0.63 2.74 -9.07
CA SER A 57 -0.46 2.87 -10.53
C SER A 57 -1.65 2.30 -11.28
N ASN A 58 -1.84 2.75 -12.51
CA ASN A 58 -3.03 2.42 -13.29
C ASN A 58 -2.83 1.24 -14.25
N GLY A 59 -1.70 0.51 -14.12
CA GLY A 59 -1.40 -0.66 -14.92
C GLY A 59 -1.09 -0.38 -16.39
N LYS A 60 -0.81 0.86 -16.79
CA LYS A 60 -0.45 1.26 -18.16
C LYS A 60 0.43 0.26 -18.89
N TYR A 61 1.54 -0.15 -18.26
CA TYR A 61 2.51 -1.07 -18.87
C TYR A 61 1.95 -2.48 -19.15
N PHE A 62 0.99 -2.96 -18.34
CA PHE A 62 0.39 -4.27 -18.51
C PHE A 62 -0.79 -4.26 -19.49
N PHE A 63 -1.56 -3.17 -19.50
CA PHE A 63 -2.79 -3.07 -20.32
C PHE A 63 -2.60 -2.28 -21.63
N GLY A 64 -1.43 -1.69 -21.86
CA GLY A 64 -1.03 -1.13 -23.15
C GLY A 64 -1.83 0.09 -23.61
N TRP A 65 -2.38 0.88 -22.68
CA TRP A 65 -3.21 2.04 -23.00
C TRP A 65 -2.46 3.36 -22.89
N ASP A 66 -2.96 4.38 -23.56
CA ASP A 66 -2.36 5.70 -23.60
C ASP A 66 -2.89 6.61 -22.48
N GLY A 67 -1.98 7.36 -21.86
CA GLY A 67 -2.28 8.24 -20.73
C GLY A 67 -1.11 8.36 -19.73
N PRO A 68 -1.19 9.27 -18.75
CA PRO A 68 -0.18 9.38 -17.70
C PRO A 68 -0.21 8.17 -16.75
N ASN A 69 0.97 7.69 -16.33
CA ASN A 69 1.14 6.67 -15.28
C ASN A 69 2.57 6.68 -14.75
N TYR A 70 2.95 7.73 -14.04
CA TYR A 70 4.25 7.79 -13.35
C TYR A 70 4.21 7.04 -12.00
N GLY A 71 2.98 6.74 -11.54
CA GLY A 71 2.72 6.15 -10.24
C GLY A 71 2.90 7.15 -9.11
N GLU A 72 2.33 6.83 -7.96
CA GLU A 72 2.47 7.64 -6.75
C GLU A 72 2.79 6.79 -5.53
N ASN A 73 3.65 7.35 -4.68
CA ASN A 73 4.28 6.63 -3.58
C ASN A 73 4.05 7.35 -2.27
N TYR A 74 3.64 6.60 -1.26
CA TYR A 74 3.31 7.14 0.05
C TYR A 74 4.04 6.34 1.12
N ILE A 75 4.73 7.04 2.01
CA ILE A 75 5.21 6.46 3.27
C ILE A 75 4.09 6.63 4.30
N THR A 76 3.79 5.56 5.01
CA THR A 76 2.66 5.49 5.94
C THR A 76 3.15 5.08 7.32
N LEU A 77 2.59 5.71 8.34
CA LEU A 77 2.71 5.29 9.73
C LEU A 77 1.33 4.84 10.19
N GLN A 78 1.24 3.65 10.75
CA GLN A 78 -0.02 3.09 11.24
C GLN A 78 0.13 2.73 12.72
N LEU A 79 -0.85 3.16 13.51
CA LEU A 79 -1.05 2.75 14.90
C LEU A 79 -2.43 2.11 15.02
N GLY A 80 -2.47 0.86 15.47
CA GLY A 80 -3.68 0.12 15.81
C GLY A 80 -3.72 -0.25 17.27
N ARG A 81 -4.91 -0.31 17.85
CA ARG A 81 -5.18 -0.93 19.15
C ARG A 81 -5.82 -2.29 18.93
N LEU A 82 -5.32 -3.31 19.61
CA LEU A 82 -5.89 -4.66 19.57
C LEU A 82 -7.08 -4.75 20.56
N PHE A 83 -8.16 -5.39 20.14
CA PHE A 83 -9.38 -5.63 20.93
C PHE A 83 -9.69 -7.12 20.97
#